data_AF-A0A4V2V405-F1
#
_entry.id   AF-A0A4V2V405-F1
#
_cell.length_a   1.000
_cell.length_b   1.000
_cell.length_c   1.000
_cell.angle_alpha   90.00
_cell.angle_beta   90.00
_cell.angle_gamma   90.00
#
_symmetry.space_group_name_H-M   'P 1'
#
loop_
_entity.id
_entity.type
_entity.pdbx_description
1 polymer ?
#
loop_
_entity_poly.entity_id
_entity_poly.type
_entity_poly.pdbx_seq_one_letter_code
_entity_poly.pdbx_strand_id
1 'polypeptide(L)'
;MKFTILSLSILLLIGCTNFTAKQPYRTINGEQMLISADMPNGYLKIRFNEEIVINESIMNQDKSISGVFSNQYSNVYTSTYRGEKVMARCHFPEKECDVFLGSDYAANLVLR
;
A
#
# COMPACT_ATOMS: atom_id res chain seq x y z
N MET A 1 35.36 -3.79 -34.01
CA MET A 1 33.92 -3.74 -33.66
C MET A 1 33.65 -4.63 -32.44
N LYS A 2 33.81 -4.12 -31.21
CA LYS A 2 33.56 -4.90 -29.97
C LYS A 2 32.96 -4.08 -28.82
N PHE A 3 32.71 -2.77 -29.01
CA PHE A 3 32.26 -1.86 -27.95
C PHE A 3 30.78 -1.48 -28.03
N THR A 4 30.08 -1.80 -29.12
CA THR A 4 28.70 -1.36 -29.35
C THR A 4 27.62 -2.31 -28.82
N ILE A 5 27.99 -3.50 -28.32
CA ILE A 5 27.02 -4.49 -27.83
C ILE A 5 26.87 -4.43 -26.29
N LEU A 6 27.80 -3.79 -25.58
CA LEU A 6 27.77 -3.74 -24.11
C LEU A 6 26.83 -2.66 -23.56
N SER A 7 26.55 -1.60 -24.34
CA SER A 7 25.68 -0.49 -23.92
C SER A 7 24.18 -0.81 -24.00
N LEU A 8 23.78 -1.85 -24.74
CA LEU A 8 22.37 -2.21 -24.91
C LEU A 8 21.84 -3.10 -23.77
N SER A 9 22.73 -3.80 -23.06
CA SER A 9 22.36 -4.68 -21.95
C SER A 9 22.03 -3.94 -20.64
N ILE A 10 22.53 -2.72 -20.48
CA ILE A 10 22.34 -1.91 -19.24
C ILE A 10 20.97 -1.21 -19.23
N LEU A 11 20.41 -0.90 -20.41
CA LEU A 11 19.08 -0.29 -20.54
C LEU A 11 17.91 -1.23 -20.19
N LEU A 12 18.15 -2.54 -20.13
CA LEU A 12 17.15 -3.55 -19.76
C LEU A 12 17.03 -3.80 -18.24
N LEU A 13 17.89 -3.20 -17.42
CA LEU A 13 17.89 -3.37 -15.96
C LEU A 13 17.13 -2.26 -15.19
N ILE A 14 16.57 -1.25 -15.88
CA ILE A 14 15.85 -0.13 -15.26
C ILE A 14 14.33 -0.40 -15.18
N GLY A 15 13.90 -1.61 -15.57
CA GLY A 15 12.49 -1.98 -15.72
C GLY A 15 11.88 -2.76 -14.56
N CYS A 16 12.47 -2.78 -13.36
CA CYS A 16 11.73 -3.23 -12.18
C CYS A 16 10.87 -2.07 -11.67
N THR A 17 9.84 -1.70 -12.42
CA THR A 17 8.80 -0.80 -11.92
C THR A 17 8.12 -1.52 -10.77
N ASN A 18 8.52 -1.21 -9.54
CA ASN A 18 7.71 -1.53 -8.36
C ASN A 18 6.38 -0.81 -8.59
N PHE A 19 5.38 -1.56 -9.05
CA PHE A 19 4.07 -1.00 -9.34
C PHE A 19 3.42 -0.64 -8.01
N THR A 20 3.51 0.64 -7.65
CA THR A 20 2.78 1.17 -6.50
C THR A 20 1.36 1.47 -6.94
N ALA A 21 0.37 0.81 -6.32
CA ALA A 21 -1.03 1.17 -6.45
C ALA A 21 -1.23 2.60 -5.94
N LYS A 22 -2.00 3.44 -6.63
CA LYS A 22 -2.18 4.85 -6.29
C LYS A 22 -3.63 5.25 -6.50
N GLN A 23 -4.22 5.92 -5.51
CA GLN A 23 -5.58 6.47 -5.59
C GLN A 23 -5.63 7.86 -4.95
N PRO A 24 -6.16 8.88 -5.63
CA PRO A 24 -6.40 10.18 -5.02
C PRO A 24 -7.56 10.07 -4.01
N TYR A 25 -7.44 10.82 -2.92
CA TYR A 25 -8.44 10.93 -1.87
C TYR A 25 -8.57 12.39 -1.43
N ARG A 26 -9.79 12.79 -1.07
CA ARG A 26 -10.07 14.14 -0.57
C ARG A 26 -10.75 14.01 0.79
N THR A 27 -10.14 14.59 1.81
CA THR A 27 -10.68 14.56 3.18
C THR A 27 -11.94 15.40 3.30
N ILE A 28 -12.69 15.20 4.38
CA ILE A 28 -13.84 16.03 4.75
C ILE A 28 -13.52 17.52 4.86
N ASN A 29 -12.28 17.87 5.24
CA ASN A 29 -11.81 19.25 5.35
C ASN A 29 -11.35 19.83 4.00
N GLY A 30 -11.46 19.05 2.92
CA GLY A 30 -11.14 19.45 1.56
C GLY A 30 -9.68 19.26 1.16
N GLU A 31 -8.83 18.72 2.04
CA GLU A 31 -7.43 18.40 1.73
C GLU A 31 -7.36 17.27 0.70
N GLN A 32 -6.53 17.45 -0.34
CA GLN A 32 -6.27 16.42 -1.33
C GLN A 32 -4.99 15.67 -0.97
N MET A 33 -5.04 14.35 -1.10
CA MET A 33 -3.88 13.49 -0.91
C MET A 33 -3.86 12.34 -1.90
N LEU A 34 -2.68 11.79 -2.13
CA LEU A 34 -2.46 10.59 -2.89
C LEU A 34 -2.16 9.44 -1.93
N ILE A 35 -3.06 8.48 -1.86
CA ILE A 35 -2.86 7.24 -1.11
C ILE A 35 -2.22 6.24 -2.06
N SER A 36 -1.16 5.59 -1.60
CA SER A 36 -0.44 4.62 -2.42
C SER A 36 0.03 3.42 -1.63
N ALA A 37 0.16 2.27 -2.27
CA ALA A 37 0.65 1.07 -1.62
C ALA A 37 1.51 0.18 -2.52
N ASP A 38 2.50 -0.47 -1.93
CA ASP A 38 3.29 -1.54 -2.53
C ASP A 38 3.61 -2.63 -1.51
N MET A 39 4.05 -3.79 -2.00
CA MET A 39 4.38 -4.95 -1.17
C MET A 39 5.80 -5.51 -1.42
N PRO A 40 6.86 -4.71 -1.25
CA PRO A 40 8.23 -5.18 -1.47
C PRO A 40 8.63 -6.20 -0.40
N ASN A 41 9.15 -7.35 -0.83
CA ASN A 41 9.74 -8.37 0.06
C ASN A 41 8.82 -8.83 1.20
N GLY A 42 7.50 -8.89 0.97
CA GLY A 42 6.53 -9.34 1.98
C GLY A 42 6.21 -8.30 3.07
N TYR A 43 6.49 -7.02 2.82
CA TYR A 43 6.08 -5.91 3.67
C TYR A 43 5.01 -5.10 2.98
N LEU A 44 3.86 -4.92 3.62
CA LEU A 44 2.86 -3.96 3.20
C LEU A 44 3.35 -2.56 3.52
N LYS A 45 3.50 -1.73 2.49
CA LYS A 45 3.80 -0.31 2.63
C LYS A 45 2.64 0.52 2.09
N ILE A 46 2.03 1.34 2.95
CA ILE A 46 1.01 2.32 2.56
C ILE A 46 1.57 3.72 2.83
N ARG A 47 1.42 4.62 1.87
CA ARG A 47 1.90 6.00 1.94
C ARG A 47 0.81 7.00 1.61
N PHE A 48 0.77 8.10 2.36
CA PHE A 48 -0.07 9.26 2.07
C PHE A 48 0.83 10.41 1.66
N ASN A 49 0.68 10.91 0.42
CA ASN A 49 1.58 11.93 -0.14
C ASN A 49 3.07 11.56 0.03
N GLU A 50 3.41 10.30 -0.26
CA GLU A 50 4.77 9.73 -0.13
C GLU A 50 5.27 9.47 1.30
N GLU A 51 4.60 10.00 2.33
CA GLU A 51 4.90 9.69 3.74
C GLU A 51 4.46 8.26 4.08
N ILE A 52 5.35 7.45 4.63
CA ILE A 52 5.05 6.06 5.03
C ILE A 52 4.18 6.06 6.28
N VAL A 53 2.95 5.56 6.14
CA VAL A 53 1.96 5.47 7.22
C VAL A 53 1.90 4.06 7.80
N ILE A 54 1.95 3.04 6.94
CA ILE A 54 2.03 1.63 7.34
C ILE A 54 3.27 1.03 6.67
N ASN A 55 4.07 0.30 7.43
CA ASN A 55 5.22 -0.46 6.95
C ASN A 55 5.38 -1.70 7.81
N GLU A 56 4.59 -2.73 7.51
CA GLU A 56 4.49 -3.92 8.34
C GLU A 56 4.65 -5.19 7.52
N SER A 57 5.20 -6.23 8.16
CA SER A 57 5.21 -7.55 7.54
C SER A 57 3.78 -8.02 7.32
N ILE A 58 3.52 -8.68 6.20
CA ILE A 58 2.21 -9.28 5.93
C ILE A 58 1.80 -10.33 6.99
N MET A 59 2.77 -10.84 7.76
CA MET A 59 2.54 -11.79 8.86
C MET A 59 2.14 -11.11 10.18
N ASN A 60 2.45 -9.82 10.34
CA ASN A 60 2.25 -9.06 11.59
C ASN A 60 0.85 -8.42 11.70
N GLN A 61 -0.17 -9.10 11.16
CA GLN A 61 -1.54 -8.60 11.20
C GLN A 61 -2.09 -8.52 12.63
N ASP A 62 -2.96 -7.54 12.90
CA ASP A 62 -3.73 -7.50 14.15
C ASP A 62 -4.86 -8.55 14.12
N LYS A 63 -4.55 -9.74 14.65
CA LYS A 63 -5.48 -10.87 14.72
C LYS A 63 -6.66 -10.63 15.67
N SER A 64 -6.53 -9.70 16.63
CA SER A 64 -7.63 -9.39 17.56
C SER A 64 -8.78 -8.68 16.85
N ILE A 65 -8.44 -7.89 15.83
CA ILE A 65 -9.39 -7.13 15.00
C ILE A 65 -9.86 -7.97 13.81
N SER A 66 -8.98 -8.76 13.17
CA SER A 66 -9.36 -9.59 12.01
C SER A 66 -10.61 -10.44 12.23
N GLY A 67 -10.79 -11.01 13.43
CA GLY A 67 -11.96 -11.84 13.75
C GLY A 67 -13.28 -11.09 13.93
N VAL A 68 -13.24 -9.76 14.09
CA VAL A 68 -14.41 -8.92 14.39
C VAL A 68 -15.03 -8.31 13.12
N PHE A 69 -14.23 -8.08 12.07
CA PHE A 69 -14.64 -7.19 10.97
C PHE A 69 -15.10 -7.87 9.69
N SER A 70 -14.71 -9.12 9.39
CA SER A 70 -15.23 -9.92 8.25
C SER A 70 -14.45 -11.23 8.11
N ASN A 71 -15.11 -12.31 7.66
CA ASN A 71 -14.43 -13.56 7.27
C ASN A 71 -13.62 -13.42 5.95
N GLN A 72 -13.85 -12.37 5.17
CA GLN A 72 -13.18 -12.13 3.89
C GLN A 72 -11.85 -11.39 4.08
N TYR A 73 -11.73 -10.46 5.03
CA TYR A 73 -10.48 -9.73 5.26
C TYR A 73 -9.70 -10.37 6.41
N SER A 74 -8.64 -11.10 6.06
CA SER A 74 -7.83 -11.83 7.03
C SER A 74 -6.81 -10.94 7.75
N ASN A 75 -6.42 -9.81 7.15
CA ASN A 75 -5.28 -9.02 7.62
C ASN A 75 -5.70 -7.56 7.86
N VAL A 76 -5.63 -7.12 9.12
CA VAL A 76 -5.88 -5.73 9.50
C VAL A 76 -4.59 -5.10 10.02
N TYR A 77 -4.28 -3.91 9.53
CA TYR A 77 -3.15 -3.09 9.95
C TYR A 77 -3.66 -1.73 10.40
N THR A 78 -3.03 -1.17 11.43
CA THR A 78 -3.44 0.12 11.96
C THR A 78 -2.24 1.02 12.24
N SER A 79 -2.41 2.31 12.01
CA SER A 79 -1.42 3.34 12.32
C SER A 79 -2.14 4.64 12.66
N THR A 80 -1.40 5.73 12.77
CA THR A 80 -1.93 7.07 12.99
C THR A 80 -1.27 8.04 11.99
N TYR A 81 -2.08 8.85 11.32
CA TYR A 81 -1.61 9.91 10.43
C TYR A 81 -2.21 11.25 10.87
N ARG A 82 -1.36 12.21 11.23
CA ARG A 82 -1.76 13.56 11.71
C ARG A 82 -2.82 13.54 12.83
N GLY A 83 -2.75 12.56 13.72
CA GLY A 83 -3.68 12.39 14.85
C GLY A 83 -4.96 11.62 14.52
N GLU A 84 -5.18 11.26 13.25
CA GLU A 84 -6.29 10.41 12.84
C GLU A 84 -5.86 8.95 12.71
N LYS A 85 -6.74 8.02 13.12
CA LYS A 85 -6.49 6.59 13.01
C LYS A 85 -6.50 6.17 11.55
N VAL A 86 -5.47 5.45 11.12
CA VAL A 86 -5.44 4.81 9.80
C VAL A 86 -5.65 3.31 10.01
N MET A 87 -6.49 2.73 9.16
CA MET A 87 -6.73 1.29 9.15
C MET A 87 -6.67 0.78 7.71
N ALA A 88 -5.90 -0.27 7.48
CA ALA A 88 -5.86 -0.97 6.22
C ALA A 88 -6.38 -2.40 6.43
N ARG A 89 -7.37 -2.79 5.62
CA ARG A 89 -7.93 -4.14 5.61
C ARG A 89 -7.55 -4.80 4.30
N CYS A 90 -6.71 -5.81 4.38
CA CYS A 90 -6.15 -6.46 3.21
C CYS A 90 -6.66 -7.89 3.04
N HIS A 91 -6.94 -8.25 1.80
CA HIS A 91 -7.21 -9.59 1.35
C HIS A 91 -6.08 -10.03 0.41
N PHE A 92 -5.01 -10.58 0.99
CA PHE A 92 -3.80 -10.95 0.23
C PHE A 92 -3.99 -12.02 -0.87
N PRO A 93 -4.95 -12.95 -0.80
CA PRO A 93 -5.23 -13.82 -1.95
C PRO A 93 -5.56 -13.04 -3.22
N GLU A 94 -6.31 -11.93 -3.11
CA GLU A 94 -6.63 -11.02 -4.22
C GLU A 94 -5.69 -9.80 -4.28
N LYS A 95 -4.79 -9.70 -3.30
CA LYS A 95 -3.85 -8.59 -3.10
C LYS A 95 -4.55 -7.22 -3.05
N GLU A 96 -5.73 -7.16 -2.46
CA GLU A 96 -6.51 -5.93 -2.34
C GLU A 96 -6.43 -5.38 -0.92
N CYS A 97 -6.40 -4.06 -0.77
CA CYS A 97 -6.42 -3.38 0.53
C CYS A 97 -7.37 -2.19 0.52
N ASP A 98 -8.36 -2.23 1.40
CA ASP A 98 -9.20 -1.09 1.73
C ASP A 98 -8.53 -0.24 2.81
N VAL A 99 -8.36 1.04 2.54
CA VAL A 99 -7.74 2.00 3.46
C VAL A 99 -8.80 2.95 3.99
N PHE A 100 -8.79 3.13 5.30
CA PHE A 100 -9.68 4.02 6.03
C PHE A 100 -8.83 5.06 6.78
N LEU A 101 -9.31 6.30 6.81
CA LEU A 101 -8.77 7.40 7.61
C LEU A 101 -9.87 7.89 8.55
N GLY A 102 -9.67 7.74 9.85
CA GLY A 102 -10.72 7.86 10.85
C GLY A 102 -11.82 6.83 10.62
N SER A 103 -13.03 7.30 10.37
CA SER A 103 -14.18 6.48 9.97
C SER A 103 -14.46 6.52 8.46
N ASP A 104 -13.69 7.29 7.70
CA ASP A 104 -13.94 7.51 6.27
C ASP A 104 -13.23 6.46 5.42
N TYR A 105 -13.89 6.05 4.34
CA TYR A 105 -13.34 5.14 3.35
C TYR A 105 -12.47 5.92 2.38
N ALA A 106 -11.16 5.72 2.45
CA ALA A 106 -10.21 6.58 1.77
C ALA A 106 -9.75 6.02 0.42
N ALA A 107 -9.49 4.71 0.31
CA ALA A 107 -9.06 4.10 -0.94
C ALA A 107 -9.29 2.59 -1.02
N ASN A 108 -9.42 2.09 -2.25
CA ASN A 108 -9.25 0.68 -2.61
C ASN A 108 -7.92 0.53 -3.35
N LEU A 109 -7.01 -0.30 -2.85
CA LEU A 109 -5.68 -0.46 -3.43
C LEU A 109 -5.46 -1.91 -3.86
N VAL A 110 -5.37 -2.14 -5.16
CA VAL A 110 -5.00 -3.44 -5.74
C VAL A 110 -3.47 -3.51 -5.86
N LEU A 111 -2.84 -4.22 -4.93
CA LEU A 111 -1.40 -4.47 -4.89
C LEU A 111 -1.03 -5.48 -6.00
N ARG A 112 0.04 -5.24 -6.76
CA ARG A 112 0.52 -6.16 -7.81
C ARG A 112 1.88 -6.72 -7.48
#